data_AF-J7RH78-F1
#
_entry.id   AF-J7RH78-F1
#
_cell.length_a   1.000
_cell.length_b   1.000
_cell.length_c   1.000
_cell.angle_alpha   90.00
_cell.angle_beta   90.00
_cell.angle_gamma   90.00
#
_symmetry.space_group_name_H-M   'P 1'
#
loop_
_entity.id
_entity.type
_entity.pdbx_description
1 polymer ?
#
loop_
_entity_poly.entity_id
_entity_poly.type
_entity_poly.pdbx_seq_one_letter_code
_entity_poly.pdbx_strand_id
1 'polypeptide(L)'
;MSQKEHDAPYIDVLKQLSQYDYLLEQLQQNMADGFFRLSRANFHNKDSLRGRYGQDYYDHSYVGQWTVLIHDNEHVTLEKLQLEEESSDDEVDDDDKLRERKISQTTTEKPTKKLQGTYDPILMFGGGLSAPSSLRQTQTSFKNCLPILIQLINCKNEARKLCALLEATKTT
;
A
#
# COMPACT_ATOMS: atom_id res chain seq x y z
N MET A 1 -7.17 -40.55 26.40
CA MET A 1 -6.81 -39.43 25.50
C MET A 1 -5.39 -39.68 25.05
N SER A 2 -5.17 -39.75 23.74
CA SER A 2 -3.87 -40.16 23.16
C SER A 2 -2.86 -39.03 23.34
N GLN A 3 -1.57 -39.34 23.54
CA GLN A 3 -0.49 -38.33 23.63
C GLN A 3 -0.52 -37.30 22.49
N LYS A 4 -1.01 -37.68 21.31
CA LYS A 4 -1.23 -36.78 20.16
C LYS A 4 -2.19 -35.62 20.41
N GLU A 5 -3.19 -35.77 21.29
CA GLU A 5 -4.19 -34.72 21.56
C GLU A 5 -3.63 -33.62 22.47
N HIS A 6 -2.67 -33.95 23.35
CA HIS A 6 -2.02 -32.98 24.23
C HIS A 6 -1.01 -32.09 23.50
N ASP A 7 -0.34 -32.62 22.48
CA ASP A 7 0.72 -31.91 21.75
C ASP A 7 0.18 -31.03 20.60
N ALA A 8 -1.03 -31.29 20.13
CA ALA A 8 -1.67 -30.58 19.02
C ALA A 8 -1.60 -29.03 19.13
N PRO A 9 -1.98 -28.38 20.25
CA PRO A 9 -1.93 -26.93 20.34
C PRO A 9 -0.48 -26.38 20.36
N TYR A 10 0.50 -27.13 20.88
CA TYR A 10 1.91 -26.73 20.80
C TYR A 10 2.44 -26.79 19.37
N ILE A 11 2.05 -27.83 18.64
CA ILE A 11 2.38 -27.97 17.22
C ILE A 11 1.83 -26.79 16.42
N ASP A 12 0.61 -26.34 16.71
CA ASP A 12 0.01 -25.21 16.01
C ASP A 12 0.70 -23.88 16.33
N VAL A 13 1.15 -23.67 17.58
CA VAL A 13 2.02 -22.52 17.92
C VAL A 13 3.32 -22.57 17.13
N LEU A 14 3.98 -23.73 17.06
CA LEU A 14 5.23 -23.89 16.31
C LEU A 14 5.04 -23.61 14.81
N LYS A 15 3.92 -24.04 14.22
CA LYS A 15 3.57 -23.71 12.84
C LYS A 15 3.41 -22.21 12.63
N GLN A 16 2.73 -21.51 13.56
CA GLN A 16 2.59 -20.06 13.48
C GLN A 16 3.95 -19.36 13.57
N LEU A 17 4.81 -19.75 14.52
CA LEU A 17 6.17 -19.18 14.61
C LEU A 17 6.98 -19.43 13.33
N SER A 18 6.94 -20.64 12.79
CA SER A 18 7.63 -20.96 11.54
C SER A 18 7.09 -20.13 10.35
N GLN A 19 5.77 -19.93 10.27
CA GLN A 19 5.16 -19.09 9.25
C GLN A 19 5.56 -17.62 9.41
N TYR A 20 5.63 -17.13 10.66
CA TYR A 20 6.06 -15.79 10.98
C TYR A 20 7.50 -15.53 10.49
N ASP A 21 8.43 -16.44 10.79
CA ASP A 21 9.83 -16.30 10.38
C ASP A 21 9.97 -16.29 8.86
N TYR A 22 9.28 -17.19 8.16
CA TYR A 22 9.26 -17.23 6.70
C TYR A 22 8.70 -15.94 6.07
N LEU A 23 7.63 -15.38 6.63
CA LEU A 23 7.07 -14.11 6.15
C LEU A 23 8.02 -12.94 6.44
N LEU A 24 8.73 -12.96 7.57
CA LEU A 24 9.69 -11.93 7.94
C LEU A 24 10.88 -11.89 6.96
N GLU A 25 11.41 -13.05 6.57
CA GLU A 25 12.46 -13.15 5.56
C GLU A 25 12.01 -12.55 4.22
N GLN A 26 10.80 -12.90 3.77
CA GLN A 26 10.24 -12.33 2.54
C GLN A 26 10.03 -10.82 2.62
N LEU A 27 9.56 -10.31 3.77
CA LEU A 27 9.40 -8.88 3.98
C LEU A 27 10.75 -8.17 3.88
N GLN A 28 11.79 -8.69 4.55
CA GLN A 28 13.13 -8.14 4.52
C GLN A 28 13.71 -8.10 3.10
N GLN A 29 13.53 -9.18 2.33
CA GLN A 29 13.99 -9.24 0.95
C GLN A 29 13.29 -8.19 0.06
N ASN A 30 11.95 -8.09 0.15
CA ASN A 30 11.20 -7.09 -0.63
C ASN A 30 11.58 -5.66 -0.26
N MET A 31 11.79 -5.39 1.04
CA MET A 31 12.24 -4.08 1.51
C MET A 31 13.65 -3.74 1.01
N ALA A 32 14.60 -4.68 1.10
CA ALA A 32 15.96 -4.51 0.61
C ALA A 32 15.99 -4.22 -0.89
N ASP A 33 15.24 -4.99 -1.68
CA ASP A 33 15.10 -4.78 -3.13
C ASP A 33 14.46 -3.43 -3.45
N GLY A 34 13.41 -3.05 -2.72
CA GLY A 34 12.72 -1.77 -2.87
C GLY A 34 13.67 -0.58 -2.67
N PHE A 35 14.43 -0.58 -1.57
CA PHE A 35 15.41 0.46 -1.27
C PHE A 35 16.59 0.48 -2.24
N PHE A 36 17.11 -0.68 -2.64
CA PHE A 36 18.19 -0.76 -3.62
C PHE A 36 17.76 -0.17 -4.97
N ARG A 37 16.55 -0.53 -5.45
CA ARG A 37 15.99 0.01 -6.69
C ARG A 37 15.69 1.50 -6.58
N LEU A 38 15.23 1.97 -5.43
CA LEU A 38 14.97 3.39 -5.18
C LEU A 38 16.27 4.19 -5.23
N SER A 39 17.32 3.69 -4.58
CA SER A 39 18.66 4.28 -4.61
C SER A 39 19.18 4.39 -6.04
N ARG A 40 19.04 3.32 -6.84
CA ARG A 40 19.43 3.33 -8.25
C ARG A 40 18.60 4.32 -9.08
N ALA A 41 17.28 4.41 -8.85
CA ALA A 41 16.42 5.38 -9.51
C ALA A 41 16.84 6.82 -9.20
N ASN A 42 17.15 7.10 -7.92
CA ASN A 42 17.62 8.41 -7.48
C ASN A 42 19.02 8.77 -7.99
N PHE A 43 19.93 7.81 -8.09
CA PHE A 43 21.26 8.03 -8.65
C PHE A 43 21.20 8.47 -10.12
N HIS A 44 20.24 7.92 -10.89
CA HIS A 44 20.03 8.29 -12.29
C HIS A 44 19.04 9.44 -12.49
N ASN A 45 18.43 9.96 -11.42
CA ASN A 45 17.53 11.09 -11.55
C ASN A 45 18.33 12.36 -11.86
N LYS A 46 18.03 12.99 -12.99
CA LYS A 46 18.66 14.25 -13.44
C LYS A 46 17.75 15.45 -13.26
N ASP A 47 16.62 15.29 -12.60
CA ASP A 47 15.69 16.38 -12.30
C ASP A 47 16.28 17.29 -11.21
N SER A 48 16.87 18.40 -11.65
CA SER A 48 17.44 19.41 -10.77
C SER A 48 16.38 20.29 -10.10
N LEU A 49 15.13 20.26 -10.56
CA LEU A 49 14.05 21.11 -10.04
C LEU A 49 13.35 20.47 -8.85
N ARG A 50 13.02 19.17 -8.95
CA ARG A 50 12.34 18.43 -7.87
C ARG A 50 13.26 17.55 -7.05
N GLY A 51 14.50 17.30 -7.46
CA GLY A 51 15.44 16.56 -6.63
C GLY A 51 15.18 15.06 -6.63
N ARG A 52 15.03 14.42 -5.47
CA ARG A 52 15.03 12.94 -5.37
C ARG A 52 13.61 12.38 -5.35
N TYR A 53 13.39 11.28 -6.04
CA TYR A 53 12.16 10.50 -5.92
C TYR A 53 11.94 10.13 -4.45
N GLY A 54 10.76 10.48 -3.94
CA GLY A 54 10.40 10.39 -2.55
C GLY A 54 9.48 11.54 -2.17
N GLN A 55 9.75 12.16 -1.01
CA GLN A 55 8.95 13.26 -0.49
C GLN A 55 8.87 14.46 -1.44
N ASP A 56 9.94 14.77 -2.17
CA ASP A 56 9.99 15.95 -3.05
C ASP A 56 9.02 15.87 -4.26
N TYR A 57 8.58 14.65 -4.60
CA TYR A 57 7.60 14.38 -5.66
C TYR A 57 6.22 14.01 -5.11
N TYR A 58 6.06 13.98 -3.79
CA TYR A 58 4.83 13.51 -3.18
C TYR A 58 3.70 14.50 -3.45
N ASP A 59 2.60 13.98 -4.01
CA ASP A 59 1.38 14.74 -4.17
C ASP A 59 0.56 14.69 -2.87
N HIS A 60 0.50 15.81 -2.14
CA HIS A 60 -0.28 15.90 -0.91
C HIS A 60 -1.78 15.76 -1.10
N SER A 61 -2.30 15.87 -2.32
CA SER A 61 -3.71 15.59 -2.62
C SER A 61 -4.00 14.09 -2.80
N TYR A 62 -2.96 13.25 -2.88
CA TYR A 62 -3.12 11.81 -3.03
C TYR A 62 -3.70 11.17 -1.77
N VAL A 63 -4.86 10.54 -1.91
CA VAL A 63 -5.46 9.69 -0.89
C VAL A 63 -5.05 8.24 -1.13
N GLY A 64 -4.72 7.52 -0.06
CA GLY A 64 -4.24 6.14 -0.12
C GLY A 64 -5.22 5.20 -0.81
N GLN A 65 -4.69 4.34 -1.69
CA GLN A 65 -5.47 3.31 -2.40
C GLN A 65 -5.85 2.11 -1.55
N TRP A 66 -5.25 1.95 -0.37
CA TRP A 66 -5.41 0.77 0.47
C TRP A 66 -5.81 1.17 1.87
N THR A 67 -6.76 0.44 2.43
CA THR A 67 -7.23 0.58 3.80
C THR A 67 -7.03 -0.74 4.52
N VAL A 68 -6.70 -0.65 5.80
CA VAL A 68 -6.56 -1.80 6.69
C VAL A 68 -7.79 -1.88 7.57
N LEU A 69 -8.51 -3.00 7.52
CA LEU A 69 -9.65 -3.26 8.39
C LEU A 69 -9.23 -4.19 9.51
N ILE A 70 -9.63 -3.84 10.73
CA ILE A 70 -9.41 -4.64 11.93
C ILE A 70 -10.77 -5.17 12.37
N HIS A 71 -10.91 -6.49 12.37
CA HIS A 71 -12.13 -7.19 12.77
C HIS A 71 -12.16 -7.40 14.29
N ASP A 72 -13.35 -7.68 14.85
CA ASP A 72 -13.56 -7.89 16.29
C ASP A 72 -12.69 -9.02 16.87
N ASN A 73 -12.36 -10.00 16.03
CA ASN A 73 -11.47 -11.10 16.40
C ASN A 73 -9.98 -10.73 16.23
N GLU A 74 -9.60 -9.45 16.19
CA GLU A 74 -8.22 -8.97 15.93
C GLU A 74 -7.60 -9.47 14.61
N HIS A 75 -8.39 -10.08 13.72
CA HIS A 75 -7.95 -10.41 12.38
C HIS A 75 -7.89 -9.13 11.56
N VAL A 76 -6.90 -9.03 10.70
CA VAL A 76 -6.65 -7.83 9.90
C VAL A 76 -6.73 -8.19 8.43
N THR A 77 -7.45 -7.37 7.66
CA THR A 77 -7.55 -7.52 6.20
C THR A 77 -7.12 -6.25 5.48
N LEU A 78 -6.69 -6.40 4.23
CA LEU A 78 -6.32 -5.30 3.35
C LEU A 78 -7.39 -5.16 2.28
N GLU A 79 -7.98 -3.97 2.17
CA GLU A 79 -8.95 -3.66 1.14
C GLU A 79 -8.47 -2.51 0.27
N LYS A 80 -8.70 -2.63 -1.03
CA LYS A 80 -8.47 -1.51 -1.94
C LYS A 80 -9.67 -0.57 -1.81
N LEU A 81 -9.40 0.71 -1.59
CA LEU A 81 -10.45 1.73 -1.50
C LEU A 81 -11.17 1.78 -2.86
N GLN A 82 -12.44 1.36 -2.88
CA GLN A 82 -13.33 1.58 -4.01
C GLN A 82 -14.02 2.91 -3.77
N LEU A 83 -13.71 3.89 -4.61
CA LEU A 83 -14.45 5.14 -4.64
C LEU A 83 -15.66 4.91 -5.53
N GLU A 84 -16.86 5.08 -4.99
CA GLU A 84 -18.09 5.11 -5.76
C GLU A 84 -17.96 6.25 -6.78
N GLU A 85 -17.95 5.91 -8.07
CA GLU A 85 -18.07 6.89 -9.13
C GLU A 85 -19.50 7.42 -9.08
N GLU A 86 -19.71 8.58 -8.44
CA GLU A 86 -20.91 9.36 -8.69
C GLU A 86 -20.89 9.72 -10.19
N SER A 87 -21.72 9.00 -10.93
CA SER A 87 -22.06 9.27 -12.32
C SER A 87 -22.76 10.62 -12.39
N SER A 88 -21.98 11.69 -12.57
CA SER A 88 -22.52 12.95 -13.07
C SER A 88 -22.77 12.79 -14.57
N ASP A 89 -23.94 12.24 -14.90
CA ASP A 89 -24.65 12.50 -16.15
C ASP A 89 -25.01 14.00 -16.14
N ASP A 90 -24.10 14.83 -16.63
CA ASP A 90 -24.45 16.16 -17.11
C ASP A 90 -24.20 16.15 -18.62
N GLU A 91 -25.30 15.98 -19.35
CA GLU A 91 -25.40 16.29 -20.78
C GLU A 91 -24.88 17.73 -20.99
N VAL A 92 -23.81 17.89 -21.77
CA VAL A 92 -23.42 19.19 -22.30
C VAL A 92 -23.70 19.19 -23.78
N ASP A 93 -24.80 19.88 -24.10
CA ASP A 93 -25.25 20.31 -25.41
C ASP A 93 -24.14 21.05 -26.18
N ASP A 94 -24.15 20.83 -27.48
CA ASP A 94 -23.17 21.23 -28.47
C ASP A 94 -23.50 22.66 -28.92
N ASP A 95 -22.58 23.64 -28.74
CA ASP A 95 -22.45 24.73 -29.71
C ASP A 95 -21.15 25.54 -29.54
N ASP A 96 -20.21 25.27 -30.45
CA ASP A 96 -19.51 26.22 -31.31
C ASP A 96 -19.13 27.62 -30.76
N LYS A 97 -17.82 27.86 -30.53
CA LYS A 97 -17.04 28.98 -31.12
C LYS A 97 -15.56 29.06 -30.69
N LEU A 98 -14.72 28.87 -31.71
CA LEU A 98 -13.39 29.43 -31.99
C LEU A 98 -12.78 30.51 -31.05
N ARG A 99 -11.49 30.25 -30.71
CA ARG A 99 -10.32 31.16 -30.62
C ARG A 99 -10.41 32.39 -29.69
N GLU A 100 -9.54 32.42 -28.67
CA GLU A 100 -8.36 33.32 -28.66
C GLU A 100 -7.45 33.10 -27.44
N ARG A 101 -6.14 33.33 -27.67
CA ARG A 101 -5.03 33.11 -26.75
C ARG A 101 -4.51 34.48 -26.28
N LYS A 102 -4.68 34.87 -25.02
CA LYS A 102 -3.72 35.75 -24.32
C LYS A 102 -3.87 35.79 -22.79
N ILE A 103 -2.72 35.49 -22.17
CA ILE A 103 -2.24 35.71 -20.80
C ILE A 103 -3.00 36.76 -19.98
N SER A 104 -3.44 36.39 -18.77
CA SER A 104 -3.35 37.23 -17.57
C SER A 104 -3.45 36.39 -16.30
N GLN A 105 -2.49 36.63 -15.40
CA GLN A 105 -2.47 36.14 -14.02
C GLN A 105 -3.71 36.61 -13.29
N THR A 106 -4.50 35.68 -12.74
CA THR A 106 -5.28 35.94 -11.53
C THR A 106 -5.43 34.64 -10.76
N THR A 107 -4.99 34.68 -9.51
CA THR A 107 -5.29 33.74 -8.43
C THR A 107 -6.75 33.33 -8.48
N THR A 108 -6.97 32.06 -8.82
CA THR A 108 -8.25 31.38 -8.63
C THR A 108 -7.90 30.02 -8.05
N GLU A 109 -8.24 29.86 -6.78
CA GLU A 109 -8.36 28.58 -6.10
C GLU A 109 -9.16 27.65 -7.02
N LYS A 110 -8.46 26.73 -7.68
CA LYS A 110 -9.11 25.69 -8.46
C LYS A 110 -9.70 24.69 -7.47
N PRO A 111 -10.96 24.27 -7.69
CA PRO A 111 -11.67 23.39 -6.78
C PRO A 111 -10.89 22.09 -6.65
N THR A 112 -10.87 21.56 -5.43
CA THR A 112 -10.40 20.23 -5.07
C THR A 112 -10.81 19.23 -6.14
N LYS A 113 -9.84 18.79 -6.94
CA LYS A 113 -10.07 17.79 -7.97
C LYS A 113 -10.51 16.50 -7.28
N LYS A 114 -11.70 16.08 -7.69
CA LYS A 114 -12.34 14.79 -7.43
C LYS A 114 -11.31 13.66 -7.35
N LEU A 115 -11.48 12.80 -6.35
CA LEU A 115 -10.77 11.54 -6.19
C LEU A 115 -10.94 10.70 -7.47
N GLN A 116 -9.94 10.68 -8.34
CA GLN A 116 -9.92 9.73 -9.45
C GLN A 116 -9.58 8.35 -8.89
N GLY A 117 -10.58 7.50 -8.71
CA GLY A 117 -10.46 6.11 -8.24
C GLY A 117 -9.53 5.21 -9.07
N THR A 118 -8.95 5.74 -10.15
CA THR A 118 -8.04 5.07 -11.09
C THR A 118 -6.64 5.69 -11.12
N TYR A 119 -6.33 6.69 -10.29
CA TYR A 119 -5.03 7.35 -10.29
C TYR A 119 -3.91 6.39 -9.85
N ASP A 120 -2.97 6.07 -10.75
CA ASP A 120 -1.76 5.32 -10.39
C ASP A 120 -0.79 6.26 -9.65
N PRO A 121 -0.43 5.98 -8.39
CA PRO A 121 0.44 6.85 -7.60
C PRO A 121 1.81 7.03 -8.24
N ILE A 122 2.25 6.12 -9.12
CA ILE A 122 3.54 6.27 -9.80
C ILE A 122 3.60 7.52 -10.69
N LEU A 123 2.44 8.05 -11.09
CA LEU A 123 2.34 9.22 -11.96
C LEU A 123 2.74 10.51 -11.25
N MET A 124 2.78 10.55 -9.90
CA MET A 124 3.28 11.70 -9.14
C MET A 124 4.76 11.99 -9.46
N PHE A 125 5.50 10.97 -9.91
CA PHE A 125 6.93 11.05 -10.24
C PHE A 125 7.23 11.44 -11.70
N GLY A 126 6.26 12.00 -12.44
CA GLY A 126 6.50 12.56 -13.78
C GLY A 126 5.58 12.08 -14.90
N GLY A 127 4.35 11.66 -14.62
CA GLY A 127 3.44 11.16 -15.66
C GLY A 127 3.88 9.82 -16.27
N GLY A 128 3.05 9.26 -17.15
CA GLY A 128 3.15 7.83 -17.57
C GLY A 128 4.45 7.45 -18.27
N LEU A 129 5.09 8.37 -18.98
CA LEU A 129 6.30 8.10 -19.77
C LEU A 129 7.61 8.54 -19.10
N SER A 130 7.56 9.35 -18.03
CA SER A 130 8.79 9.85 -17.38
C SER A 130 9.18 9.08 -16.13
N ALA A 131 8.28 8.30 -15.53
CA ALA A 131 8.61 7.44 -14.40
C ALA A 131 9.53 6.27 -14.86
N PRO A 132 10.80 6.21 -14.40
CA PRO A 132 11.75 5.19 -14.85
C PRO A 132 11.34 3.79 -14.38
N SER A 133 11.76 2.76 -15.13
CA SER A 133 11.44 1.36 -14.81
C SER A 133 11.93 0.92 -13.43
N SER A 134 13.07 1.43 -12.97
CA SER A 134 13.58 1.19 -11.61
C SER A 134 12.62 1.70 -10.54
N LEU A 135 12.02 2.88 -10.73
CA LEU A 135 11.05 3.45 -9.79
C LEU A 135 9.73 2.69 -9.79
N ARG A 136 9.28 2.22 -10.96
CA ARG A 136 8.12 1.32 -11.08
C ARG A 136 8.37 0.02 -10.31
N GLN A 137 9.56 -0.56 -10.46
CA GLN A 137 9.93 -1.78 -9.74
C GLN A 137 10.06 -1.54 -8.23
N THR A 138 10.57 -0.38 -7.79
CA THR A 138 10.53 0.03 -6.38
C THR A 138 9.11 0.03 -5.84
N GLN A 139 8.16 0.62 -6.57
CA GLN A 139 6.75 0.63 -6.17
C GLN A 139 6.19 -0.79 -6.05
N THR A 140 6.52 -1.68 -6.99
CA THR A 140 6.13 -3.10 -6.92
C THR A 140 6.70 -3.78 -5.68
N SER A 141 8.00 -3.64 -5.41
CA SER A 141 8.64 -4.22 -4.23
C SER A 141 7.96 -3.79 -2.92
N PHE A 142 7.66 -2.50 -2.77
CA PHE A 142 6.95 -2.01 -1.58
C PHE A 142 5.47 -2.41 -1.53
N LYS A 143 4.77 -2.47 -2.67
CA LYS A 143 3.38 -2.97 -2.74
C LYS A 143 3.30 -4.43 -2.28
N ASN A 144 4.29 -5.25 -2.63
CA ASN A 144 4.35 -6.66 -2.21
C ASN A 144 4.55 -6.81 -0.69
N CYS A 145 5.11 -5.82 0.00
CA CYS A 145 5.24 -5.84 1.46
C CYS A 145 3.88 -5.78 2.19
N LEU A 146 2.86 -5.13 1.60
CA LEU A 146 1.56 -4.93 2.25
C LEU A 146 0.87 -6.25 2.64
N PRO A 147 0.62 -7.21 1.72
CA PRO A 147 0.00 -8.47 2.09
C PRO A 147 0.85 -9.28 3.08
N ILE A 148 2.18 -9.20 2.98
CA ILE A 148 3.10 -9.89 3.91
C ILE A 148 2.96 -9.32 5.33
N LEU A 149 2.91 -7.99 5.47
CA LEU A 149 2.70 -7.33 6.75
C LEU A 149 1.37 -7.73 7.40
N ILE A 150 0.29 -7.82 6.61
CA ILE A 150 -1.01 -8.28 7.13
C ILE A 150 -0.93 -9.72 7.62
N GLN A 151 -0.30 -10.61 6.84
CA GLN A 151 -0.12 -12.01 7.26
C GLN A 151 0.74 -12.12 8.53
N LEU A 152 1.81 -11.33 8.66
CA LEU A 152 2.64 -11.27 9.87
C LEU A 152 1.83 -10.84 11.10
N ILE A 153 0.99 -9.80 10.95
CA ILE A 153 0.14 -9.31 12.04
C ILE A 153 -0.87 -10.39 12.45
N ASN A 154 -1.52 -11.03 11.49
CA ASN A 154 -2.48 -12.10 11.75
C ASN A 154 -1.83 -13.30 12.44
N CYS A 155 -0.69 -13.74 11.92
CA CYS A 155 0.11 -14.82 12.49
C CYS A 155 0.52 -14.53 13.95
N LYS A 156 0.99 -13.29 14.21
CA LYS A 156 1.30 -12.83 15.58
C LYS A 156 0.07 -12.88 16.48
N ASN A 157 -1.08 -12.41 16.02
CA ASN A 157 -2.31 -12.37 16.81
C ASN A 157 -2.82 -13.79 17.10
N GLU A 158 -2.75 -14.70 16.12
CA GLU A 158 -3.11 -16.11 16.29
C GLU A 158 -2.17 -16.82 17.28
N ALA A 159 -0.85 -16.65 17.14
CA ALA A 159 0.12 -17.21 18.07
C ALA A 159 -0.13 -16.74 19.52
N ARG A 160 -0.43 -15.45 19.72
CA ARG A 160 -0.77 -14.90 21.04
C ARG A 160 -2.01 -15.54 21.64
N LYS A 161 -3.06 -15.75 20.85
CA LYS A 161 -4.29 -16.42 21.32
C LYS A 161 -4.02 -17.87 21.71
N LEU A 162 -3.28 -18.61 20.90
CA LEU A 162 -2.92 -20.00 21.19
C LEU A 162 -2.08 -20.10 22.47
N CYS A 163 -1.11 -19.20 22.67
CA CYS A 163 -0.33 -19.14 23.90
C CYS A 163 -1.22 -18.87 25.13
N ALA A 164 -2.15 -17.90 25.05
CA ALA A 164 -3.06 -17.59 26.15
C ALA A 164 -3.97 -18.79 26.50
N LEU A 165 -4.47 -19.52 25.50
CA LEU A 165 -5.28 -20.73 25.70
C LEU A 165 -4.48 -21.85 26.38
N LEU A 166 -3.22 -22.05 25.96
CA LEU A 166 -2.32 -23.03 26.57
C LEU A 166 -2.01 -22.70 28.03
N GLU A 167 -1.81 -21.43 28.36
CA GLU A 167 -1.58 -20.98 29.74
C GLU A 167 -2.81 -21.20 30.63
N ALA A 168 -4.01 -20.87 30.13
CA ALA A 168 -5.27 -21.12 30.85
C ALA A 168 -5.49 -22.62 31.12
N THR A 169 -5.18 -23.47 30.13
CA THR A 169 -5.35 -24.93 30.24
C THR A 169 -4.38 -25.57 31.25
N LYS A 170 -3.20 -24.98 31.48
CA LYS A 170 -2.23 -25.45 32.49
C LYS A 170 -2.61 -25.09 33.93
N THR A 171 -3.49 -24.12 34.11
CA THR A 171 -3.87 -23.58 35.43
C THR A 171 -5.09 -24.30 36.01
N THR A 172 -5.74 -25.16 35.22
CA THR A 172 -6.92 -25.97 35.61
C THR A 172 -6.51 -27.42 35.80
#